data_AF-A0A417CC89-F1
#
_entry.id   AF-A0A417CC89-F1
#
_cell.length_a   1.000
_cell.length_b   1.000
_cell.length_c   1.000
_cell.angle_alpha   90.00
_cell.angle_beta   90.00
_cell.angle_gamma   90.00
#
_symmetry.space_group_name_H-M   'P 1'
#
loop_
_entity.id
_entity.type
_entity.pdbx_description
1 polymer ?
#
loop_
_entity_poly.entity_id
_entity_poly.type
_entity_poly.pdbx_seq_one_letter_code
_entity_poly.pdbx_strand_id
1 'polypeptide(L)'
;MDNKRNGNKKYVMIVTSEDDRYNPNAPYDGVGVQLGFFADNPWEGRFECCIDGDSFGELCEEMERTDVGGLFYQLYENKYGNRISYGTIDYDAIQDEIDEYEIKNVDDIDASSYDVQYRDEILLKAYNLEYAKMCKKYFQEKILNGAFDEKWSIRPEERRVVADEIVIIPVN
;
A
#
# COMPACT_ATOMS: atom_id res chain seq x y z
N MET A 1 -31.81 7.55 7.27
CA MET A 1 -30.48 6.92 7.38
C MET A 1 -29.53 7.85 6.66
N ASP A 2 -28.70 8.57 7.41
CA ASP A 2 -27.73 9.51 6.85
C ASP A 2 -26.63 8.71 6.16
N ASN A 3 -26.72 8.63 4.83
CA ASN A 3 -25.68 8.04 4.00
C ASN A 3 -24.53 9.06 3.89
N LYS A 4 -23.74 9.18 4.96
CA LYS A 4 -22.49 9.96 4.96
C LYS A 4 -21.38 9.16 4.27
N ARG A 5 -21.56 8.78 3.00
CA ARG A 5 -20.41 8.48 2.16
C ARG A 5 -19.69 9.80 1.93
N ASN A 6 -18.51 9.94 2.51
CA ASN A 6 -17.68 11.10 2.28
C ASN A 6 -17.03 10.92 0.89
N GLY A 7 -17.76 11.26 -0.18
CA GLY A 7 -17.30 11.15 -1.58
C GLY A 7 -16.09 12.03 -1.93
N ASN A 8 -15.43 12.59 -0.91
CA ASN A 8 -14.17 13.33 -0.99
C ASN A 8 -12.95 12.48 -0.61
N LYS A 9 -13.11 11.21 -0.22
CA LYS A 9 -11.97 10.34 0.11
C LYS A 9 -11.17 9.98 -1.14
N LYS A 10 -9.85 9.89 -1.04
CA LYS A 10 -8.99 9.53 -2.18
C LYS A 10 -9.24 8.14 -2.73
N TYR A 11 -9.48 7.17 -1.85
CA TYR A 11 -9.61 5.76 -2.21
C TYR A 11 -10.94 5.17 -1.79
N VAL A 12 -11.40 4.20 -2.57
CA VAL A 12 -12.48 3.29 -2.18
C VAL A 12 -12.02 1.85 -2.41
N MET A 13 -12.19 1.02 -1.40
CA MET A 13 -12.02 -0.42 -1.46
C MET A 13 -13.39 -1.08 -1.45
N ILE A 14 -13.66 -1.93 -2.44
CA ILE A 14 -14.86 -2.77 -2.49
C ILE A 14 -14.43 -4.16 -2.02
N VAL A 15 -15.05 -4.64 -0.95
CA VAL A 15 -14.75 -5.96 -0.38
C VAL A 15 -15.82 -6.96 -0.81
N THR A 16 -15.37 -8.13 -1.23
CA THR A 16 -16.23 -9.25 -1.62
C THR A 16 -15.77 -10.55 -0.95
N SER A 17 -16.72 -11.45 -0.73
CA SER A 17 -16.48 -12.82 -0.27
C SER A 17 -16.77 -13.81 -1.39
N GLU A 18 -16.46 -15.08 -1.14
CA GLU A 18 -16.92 -16.16 -1.99
C GLU A 18 -18.45 -16.26 -2.02
N ASP A 19 -19.00 -16.82 -3.10
CA ASP A 19 -20.43 -17.11 -3.19
C ASP A 19 -20.71 -18.61 -3.26
N ASP A 20 -21.96 -18.96 -3.58
CA ASP A 20 -22.45 -20.35 -3.60
C ASP A 20 -21.74 -21.22 -4.66
N ARG A 21 -20.92 -20.63 -5.54
CA ARG A 21 -20.06 -21.37 -6.50
C ARG A 21 -18.79 -21.88 -5.84
N TYR A 22 -18.41 -21.38 -4.67
CA TYR A 22 -17.22 -21.85 -3.97
C TYR A 22 -17.31 -23.35 -3.68
N ASN A 23 -16.27 -24.06 -4.10
CA ASN A 23 -16.13 -25.46 -3.84
C ASN A 23 -14.67 -25.78 -3.49
N PRO A 24 -14.38 -26.22 -2.25
CA PRO A 24 -13.02 -26.62 -1.87
C PRO A 24 -12.52 -27.84 -2.66
N ASN A 25 -13.42 -28.63 -3.27
CA ASN A 25 -13.08 -29.78 -4.09
C ASN A 25 -12.94 -29.46 -5.58
N ALA A 26 -13.21 -28.22 -6.02
CA ALA A 26 -12.90 -27.82 -7.39
C ALA A 26 -11.37 -27.87 -7.61
N PRO A 27 -10.87 -28.13 -8.84
CA PRO A 27 -11.62 -28.58 -10.01
C PRO A 27 -11.84 -30.11 -10.04
N TYR A 28 -11.50 -30.84 -8.97
CA TYR A 28 -11.43 -32.32 -8.96
C TYR A 28 -12.76 -33.01 -9.20
N ASP A 29 -13.87 -32.43 -8.71
CA ASP A 29 -15.23 -32.94 -8.96
C ASP A 29 -15.91 -32.31 -10.17
N GLY A 30 -15.24 -31.37 -10.85
CA GLY A 30 -15.71 -30.69 -12.05
C GLY A 30 -16.80 -29.64 -11.82
N VAL A 31 -17.07 -29.23 -10.57
CA VAL A 31 -18.15 -28.27 -10.25
C VAL A 31 -17.62 -27.13 -9.36
N GLY A 32 -18.09 -25.90 -9.60
CA GLY A 32 -17.73 -24.75 -8.76
C GLY A 32 -16.33 -24.21 -9.02
N VAL A 33 -15.87 -23.34 -8.12
CA VAL A 33 -14.61 -22.60 -8.23
C VAL A 33 -13.88 -22.53 -6.89
N GLN A 34 -12.54 -22.44 -6.91
CA GLN A 34 -11.72 -22.29 -5.71
C GLN A 34 -11.52 -20.81 -5.33
N LEU A 35 -10.93 -20.56 -4.16
CA LEU A 35 -10.56 -19.21 -3.69
C LEU A 35 -9.75 -18.40 -4.72
N GLY A 36 -8.84 -19.05 -5.45
CA GLY A 36 -8.05 -18.40 -6.50
C GLY A 36 -8.89 -17.75 -7.59
N PHE A 37 -10.07 -18.33 -7.92
CA PHE A 37 -10.99 -17.70 -8.87
C PHE A 37 -11.50 -16.36 -8.37
N PHE A 38 -11.87 -16.26 -7.09
CA PHE A 38 -12.39 -15.03 -6.50
C PHE A 38 -11.28 -14.01 -6.25
N ALA A 39 -10.05 -14.45 -5.93
CA ALA A 39 -8.88 -13.57 -5.88
C ALA A 39 -8.57 -12.96 -7.27
N ASP A 40 -8.68 -13.77 -8.33
CA ASP A 40 -8.46 -13.31 -9.71
C ASP A 40 -9.64 -12.50 -10.28
N ASN A 41 -10.85 -12.70 -9.74
CA ASN A 41 -12.11 -12.09 -10.22
C ASN A 41 -12.99 -11.60 -9.05
N PRO A 42 -12.53 -10.67 -8.21
CA PRO A 42 -13.26 -10.28 -7.00
C PRO A 42 -14.62 -9.64 -7.27
N TRP A 43 -14.84 -9.08 -8.46
CA TRP A 43 -16.14 -8.55 -8.90
C TRP A 43 -17.21 -9.63 -9.15
N GLU A 44 -16.81 -10.90 -9.24
CA GLU A 44 -17.73 -12.04 -9.30
C GLU A 44 -18.21 -12.45 -7.90
N GLY A 45 -17.50 -12.07 -6.84
CA GLY A 45 -17.84 -12.44 -5.47
C GLY A 45 -19.11 -11.79 -4.94
N ARG A 46 -19.53 -12.22 -3.75
CA ARG A 46 -20.64 -11.61 -3.02
C ARG A 46 -20.17 -10.29 -2.40
N PHE A 47 -20.91 -9.21 -2.63
CA PHE A 47 -20.60 -7.93 -2.01
C PHE A 47 -20.74 -7.97 -0.49
N GLU A 48 -19.71 -7.50 0.22
CA GLU A 48 -19.71 -7.39 1.68
C GLU A 48 -19.83 -5.93 2.12
N CYS A 49 -18.85 -5.10 1.75
CA CYS A 49 -18.83 -3.70 2.17
C CYS A 49 -17.99 -2.81 1.23
N CYS A 50 -18.03 -1.50 1.50
CA CYS A 50 -17.05 -0.55 0.98
C CYS A 50 -16.31 0.10 2.14
N ILE A 51 -15.01 0.31 1.95
CA ILE A 51 -14.14 1.02 2.87
C ILE A 51 -13.57 2.23 2.11
N ASP A 52 -13.74 3.43 2.64
CA ASP A 52 -13.27 4.68 2.03
C ASP A 52 -12.15 5.27 2.90
N GLY A 53 -11.11 5.84 2.29
CA GLY A 53 -9.99 6.42 3.03
C GLY A 53 -9.10 7.36 2.22
N ASP A 54 -8.39 8.26 2.91
CA ASP A 54 -7.42 9.17 2.29
C ASP A 54 -5.99 8.63 2.29
N SER A 55 -5.74 7.55 3.04
CA SER A 55 -4.44 6.91 3.15
C SER A 55 -4.59 5.43 3.50
N PHE A 56 -3.53 4.65 3.32
CA PHE A 56 -3.48 3.26 3.77
C PHE A 56 -3.80 3.11 5.26
N GLY A 57 -3.31 4.04 6.12
CA GLY A 57 -3.59 3.99 7.55
C GLY A 57 -5.09 4.04 7.88
N GLU A 58 -5.84 4.94 7.22
CA GLU A 58 -7.30 5.01 7.39
C GLU A 58 -8.01 3.75 6.87
N LEU A 59 -7.57 3.22 5.72
CA LEU A 59 -8.13 1.97 5.17
C LEU A 59 -7.86 0.79 6.12
N CYS A 60 -6.66 0.72 6.68
CA CYS A 60 -6.24 -0.31 7.62
C CYS A 60 -7.09 -0.32 8.90
N GLU A 61 -7.27 0.85 9.53
CA GLU A 61 -8.13 0.99 10.71
C GLU A 61 -9.57 0.50 10.44
N GLU A 62 -10.11 0.81 9.25
CA GLU A 62 -11.45 0.39 8.87
C GLU A 62 -11.53 -1.09 8.49
N MET A 63 -10.49 -1.66 7.87
CA MET A 63 -10.40 -3.10 7.59
C MET A 63 -10.37 -3.90 8.91
N GLU A 64 -9.59 -3.46 9.90
CA GLU A 64 -9.56 -4.08 11.23
C GLU A 64 -10.93 -3.95 11.93
N ARG A 65 -11.58 -2.79 11.83
CA ARG A 65 -12.90 -2.53 12.43
C ARG A 65 -13.99 -3.40 11.82
N THR A 66 -13.87 -3.77 10.55
CA THR A 66 -14.88 -4.53 9.79
C THR A 66 -14.60 -6.02 9.71
N ASP A 67 -13.45 -6.48 10.21
CA ASP A 67 -13.03 -7.90 10.24
C ASP A 67 -13.06 -8.56 8.85
N VAL A 68 -12.50 -7.87 7.85
CA VAL A 68 -12.50 -8.33 6.44
C VAL A 68 -11.27 -9.15 6.06
N GLY A 69 -10.42 -9.53 7.03
CA GLY A 69 -9.21 -10.29 6.77
C GLY A 69 -9.49 -11.62 6.04
N GLY A 70 -8.76 -11.89 4.96
CA GLY A 70 -8.91 -13.11 4.16
C GLY A 70 -10.01 -13.06 3.08
N LEU A 71 -10.79 -11.97 3.02
CA LEU A 71 -11.72 -11.71 1.92
C LEU A 71 -11.00 -11.17 0.68
N PHE A 72 -11.75 -10.85 -0.37
CA PHE A 72 -11.22 -10.28 -1.60
C PHE A 72 -11.56 -8.80 -1.71
N TYR A 73 -10.74 -8.06 -2.45
CA TYR A 73 -10.92 -6.63 -2.60
C TYR A 73 -10.69 -6.14 -4.02
N GLN A 74 -11.24 -4.96 -4.30
CA GLN A 74 -10.90 -4.13 -5.44
C GLN A 74 -10.63 -2.73 -4.91
N LEU A 75 -9.43 -2.20 -5.15
CA LEU A 75 -9.02 -0.86 -4.73
C LEU A 75 -9.09 0.09 -5.90
N TYR A 76 -9.76 1.22 -5.72
CA TYR A 76 -9.89 2.29 -6.71
C TYR A 76 -9.45 3.62 -6.12
N GLU A 77 -8.94 4.48 -6.99
CA GLU A 77 -8.85 5.92 -6.75
C GLU A 77 -10.16 6.60 -7.16
N ASN A 78 -10.61 7.58 -6.38
CA ASN A 78 -11.90 8.25 -6.59
C ASN A 78 -11.83 9.46 -7.53
N LYS A 79 -10.65 10.00 -7.85
CA LYS A 79 -10.48 11.20 -8.68
C LYS A 79 -10.95 10.93 -10.12
N TYR A 80 -10.58 9.80 -10.70
CA TYR A 80 -10.97 9.38 -12.04
C TYR A 80 -11.63 7.99 -12.09
N GLY A 81 -11.70 7.28 -10.97
CA GLY A 81 -12.33 5.96 -10.89
C GLY A 81 -11.45 4.83 -11.44
N ASN A 82 -10.14 5.03 -11.55
CA ASN A 82 -9.23 3.98 -11.98
C ASN A 82 -9.07 2.90 -10.90
N ARG A 83 -9.04 1.64 -11.32
CA ARG A 83 -8.67 0.54 -10.42
C ARG A 83 -7.16 0.56 -10.24
N ILE A 84 -6.73 0.58 -8.98
CA ILE A 84 -5.33 0.48 -8.59
C ILE A 84 -4.93 -0.99 -8.58
N SER A 85 -5.68 -1.81 -7.84
CA SER A 85 -5.36 -3.21 -7.60
C SER A 85 -6.58 -4.02 -7.17
N TYR A 86 -6.40 -5.33 -7.06
CA TYR A 86 -7.40 -6.28 -6.61
C TYR A 86 -6.72 -7.59 -6.19
N GLY A 87 -7.41 -8.39 -5.37
CA GLY A 87 -6.89 -9.68 -4.93
C GLY A 87 -7.47 -10.11 -3.59
N THR A 88 -6.76 -10.95 -2.87
CA THR A 88 -7.03 -11.24 -1.46
C THR A 88 -6.54 -10.09 -0.60
N ILE A 89 -7.27 -9.75 0.46
CA ILE A 89 -6.87 -8.72 1.43
C ILE A 89 -5.59 -9.17 2.13
N ASP A 90 -4.50 -8.47 1.79
CA ASP A 90 -3.17 -8.55 2.37
C ASP A 90 -2.70 -7.12 2.62
N TYR A 91 -2.47 -6.80 3.91
CA TYR A 91 -2.21 -5.43 4.35
C TYR A 91 -0.91 -4.88 3.77
N ASP A 92 0.13 -5.71 3.72
CA ASP A 92 1.45 -5.29 3.23
C ASP A 92 1.38 -5.04 1.70
N ALA A 93 0.72 -5.94 0.96
CA ALA A 93 0.55 -5.78 -0.49
C ALA A 93 -0.27 -4.53 -0.85
N ILE A 94 -1.37 -4.27 -0.13
CA ILE A 94 -2.22 -3.09 -0.35
C ILE A 94 -1.44 -1.80 -0.06
N GLN A 95 -0.61 -1.79 0.98
CA GLN A 95 0.23 -0.64 1.28
C GLN A 95 1.21 -0.36 0.14
N ASP A 96 1.93 -1.39 -0.33
CA ASP A 96 2.90 -1.27 -1.42
C ASP A 96 2.24 -0.75 -2.71
N GLU A 97 1.03 -1.22 -3.04
CA GLU A 97 0.29 -0.78 -4.22
C GLU A 97 -0.20 0.67 -4.14
N ILE A 98 -0.67 1.11 -2.97
CA ILE A 98 -1.04 2.51 -2.72
C ILE A 98 0.19 3.40 -2.86
N ASP A 99 1.31 3.00 -2.25
CA ASP A 99 2.57 3.74 -2.31
C ASP A 99 3.05 3.85 -3.77
N GLU A 100 3.03 2.75 -4.54
CA GLU A 100 3.35 2.75 -5.97
C GLU A 100 2.42 3.64 -6.80
N TYR A 101 1.11 3.61 -6.52
CA TYR A 101 0.13 4.44 -7.21
C TYR A 101 0.37 5.92 -6.95
N GLU A 102 0.57 6.32 -5.69
CA GLU A 102 0.88 7.70 -5.32
C GLU A 102 2.17 8.14 -6.01
N ILE A 103 3.22 7.31 -6.06
CA ILE A 103 4.48 7.59 -6.78
C ILE A 103 4.25 7.88 -8.27
N LYS A 104 3.41 7.08 -8.95
CA LYS A 104 3.18 7.21 -10.40
C LYS A 104 2.29 8.40 -10.76
N ASN A 105 1.48 8.89 -9.82
CA ASN A 105 0.49 9.94 -10.07
C ASN A 105 0.89 11.31 -9.48
N VAL A 106 2.16 11.51 -9.13
CA VAL A 106 2.72 12.81 -8.69
C VAL A 106 2.94 13.81 -9.85
N ASP A 107 2.27 13.64 -11.00
CA ASP A 107 2.47 14.45 -12.21
C ASP A 107 1.95 15.92 -12.11
N ASP A 108 1.89 16.51 -10.92
CA ASP A 108 1.40 17.88 -10.71
C ASP A 108 2.16 18.66 -9.61
N ILE A 109 3.49 18.50 -9.51
CA ILE A 109 4.30 19.34 -8.61
C ILE A 109 5.56 19.86 -9.33
N ASP A 110 5.63 21.19 -9.37
CA ASP A 110 6.79 22.05 -9.65
C ASP A 110 8.11 21.36 -9.28
N ALA A 111 9.01 21.20 -10.24
CA ALA A 111 10.18 20.32 -10.16
C ALA A 111 11.21 20.81 -9.12
N SER A 112 10.96 20.56 -7.83
CA SER A 112 12.00 20.42 -6.83
C SER A 112 12.34 18.95 -6.69
N SER A 113 13.48 18.54 -7.24
CA SER A 113 14.07 17.24 -6.90
C SER A 113 14.61 17.27 -5.48
N TYR A 114 14.64 16.14 -4.80
CA TYR A 114 15.21 15.98 -3.47
C TYR A 114 16.11 14.74 -3.45
N ASP A 115 17.29 14.85 -2.86
CA ASP A 115 18.15 13.71 -2.56
C ASP A 115 17.86 13.23 -1.14
N VAL A 116 17.48 11.95 -1.00
CA VAL A 116 17.51 11.24 0.28
C VAL A 116 18.94 10.73 0.46
N GLN A 117 19.63 11.22 1.47
CA GLN A 117 21.08 11.08 1.59
C GLN A 117 21.49 10.59 2.97
N TYR A 118 22.51 9.75 3.00
CA TYR A 118 23.27 9.40 4.19
C TYR A 118 24.70 9.90 4.01
N ARG A 119 25.13 10.86 4.83
CA ARG A 119 26.45 11.51 4.71
C ARG A 119 26.69 12.02 3.30
N ASP A 120 27.56 11.41 2.51
CA ASP A 120 27.87 11.77 1.12
C ASP A 120 27.21 10.83 0.10
N GLU A 121 26.51 9.78 0.53
CA GLU A 121 25.86 8.79 -0.34
C GLU A 121 24.40 9.17 -0.60
N ILE A 122 24.08 9.46 -1.87
CA ILE A 122 22.70 9.62 -2.33
C ILE A 122 22.06 8.23 -2.37
N LEU A 123 21.10 8.01 -1.49
CA LEU A 123 20.34 6.76 -1.41
C LEU A 123 19.27 6.70 -2.49
N LEU A 124 18.59 7.82 -2.73
CA LEU A 124 17.51 7.93 -3.69
C LEU A 124 17.27 9.38 -4.11
N LYS A 125 16.94 9.59 -5.39
CA LYS A 125 16.42 10.87 -5.90
C LYS A 125 14.90 10.82 -5.94
N ALA A 126 14.26 11.74 -5.24
CA ALA A 126 12.82 11.89 -5.16
C ALA A 126 12.37 13.14 -5.94
N TYR A 127 11.24 13.07 -6.61
CA TYR A 127 10.72 14.16 -7.46
C TYR A 127 9.71 15.06 -6.74
N ASN A 128 9.54 14.89 -5.42
CA ASN A 128 8.81 15.79 -4.53
C ASN A 128 9.19 15.51 -3.06
N LEU A 129 8.85 16.44 -2.16
CA LEU A 129 9.22 16.37 -0.75
C LEU A 129 8.52 15.24 0.00
N GLU A 130 7.27 14.92 -0.34
CA GLU A 130 6.49 13.91 0.38
C GLU A 130 7.02 12.51 0.10
N TYR A 131 7.35 12.22 -1.17
CA TYR A 131 8.04 10.99 -1.55
C TYR A 131 9.41 10.90 -0.89
N ALA A 132 10.15 12.00 -0.81
CA ALA A 132 11.43 12.03 -0.10
C ALA A 132 11.27 11.66 1.39
N LYS A 133 10.19 12.11 2.04
CA LYS A 133 9.87 11.75 3.44
C LYS A 133 9.54 10.27 3.58
N MET A 134 8.72 9.72 2.68
CA MET A 134 8.41 8.29 2.66
C MET A 134 9.67 7.44 2.50
N CYS A 135 10.51 7.77 1.50
CA CYS A 135 11.77 7.07 1.28
C CYS A 135 12.72 7.21 2.47
N LYS A 136 12.82 8.39 3.08
CA LYS A 136 13.57 8.57 4.33
C LYS A 136 13.09 7.59 5.40
N LYS A 137 11.78 7.50 5.64
CA LYS A 137 11.20 6.57 6.62
C LYS A 137 11.53 5.10 6.29
N TYR A 138 11.38 4.71 5.02
CA TYR A 138 11.74 3.37 4.55
C TYR A 138 13.21 3.03 4.84
N PHE A 139 14.15 3.91 4.46
CA PHE A 139 15.58 3.68 4.72
C PHE A 139 15.88 3.62 6.22
N GLN A 140 15.23 4.48 7.03
CA GLN A 140 15.35 4.44 8.48
C GLN A 140 14.93 3.08 9.05
N GLU A 141 13.79 2.55 8.64
CA GLU A 141 13.30 1.24 9.11
C GLU A 141 14.22 0.10 8.67
N LYS A 142 14.69 0.11 7.42
CA LYS A 142 15.62 -0.91 6.92
C LYS A 142 16.96 -0.87 7.66
N ILE A 143 17.46 0.31 8.04
CA ILE A 143 18.66 0.46 8.88
C ILE A 143 18.42 -0.12 10.28
N LEU A 144 17.30 0.20 10.91
CA LEU A 144 16.95 -0.32 12.25
C LEU A 144 16.88 -1.84 12.27
N ASN A 145 16.41 -2.44 11.17
CA ASN A 145 16.33 -3.89 10.97
C ASN A 145 17.66 -4.54 10.56
N GLY A 146 18.73 -3.76 10.39
CA GLY A 146 20.07 -4.26 10.08
C GLY A 146 20.31 -4.61 8.62
N ALA A 147 19.43 -4.19 7.70
CA ALA A 147 19.56 -4.49 6.27
C ALA A 147 20.81 -3.87 5.64
N PHE A 148 21.42 -2.87 6.30
CA PHE A 148 22.60 -2.14 5.83
C PHE A 148 23.86 -2.36 6.67
N ASP A 149 23.82 -3.24 7.67
CA ASP A 149 24.92 -3.44 8.62
C ASP A 149 26.24 -3.78 7.91
N GLU A 150 26.20 -4.73 6.96
CA GLU A 150 27.40 -5.12 6.19
C GLU A 150 27.86 -4.00 5.25
N LYS A 151 26.91 -3.37 4.53
CA LYS A 151 27.22 -2.35 3.53
C LYS A 151 27.89 -1.12 4.15
N TRP A 152 27.43 -0.71 5.32
CA TRP A 152 27.84 0.53 5.97
C TRP A 152 28.68 0.30 7.24
N SER A 153 29.07 -0.94 7.52
CA SER A 153 29.81 -1.33 8.72
C SER A 153 29.15 -0.85 10.02
N ILE A 154 27.82 -0.97 10.10
CA ILE A 154 27.01 -0.48 11.23
C ILE A 154 26.92 -1.58 12.28
N ARG A 155 27.24 -1.24 13.54
CA ARG A 155 27.00 -2.14 14.65
C ARG A 155 25.55 -2.05 15.13
N PRO A 156 24.95 -3.13 15.68
CA PRO A 156 23.56 -3.11 16.13
C PRO A 156 23.20 -1.93 17.05
N GLU A 157 24.12 -1.51 17.92
CA GLU A 157 23.96 -0.37 18.83
C GLU A 157 24.00 1.00 18.15
N GLU A 158 24.52 1.10 16.92
CA GLU A 158 24.66 2.35 16.16
C GLU A 158 23.49 2.59 15.20
N ARG A 159 22.68 1.56 14.91
CA ARG A 159 21.60 1.63 13.90
C ARG A 159 20.65 2.79 14.10
N ARG A 160 20.30 3.11 15.35
CA ARG A 160 19.39 4.23 15.63
C ARG A 160 20.01 5.58 15.25
N VAL A 161 21.28 5.77 15.61
CA VAL A 161 22.02 7.00 15.28
C VAL A 161 22.15 7.13 13.77
N VAL A 162 22.49 6.05 13.07
CA VAL A 162 22.63 6.07 11.61
C VAL A 162 21.30 6.31 10.90
N ALA A 163 20.19 5.73 11.39
CA ALA A 163 18.86 6.03 10.85
C ALA A 163 18.49 7.51 11.04
N ASP A 164 18.83 8.10 12.18
CA ASP A 164 18.55 9.51 12.45
C ASP A 164 19.43 10.47 11.59
N GLU A 165 20.55 9.99 11.04
CA GLU A 165 21.43 10.72 10.09
C GLU A 165 20.87 10.80 8.65
N ILE A 166 19.80 10.08 8.31
CA ILE A 166 19.19 10.19 6.97
C ILE A 166 18.52 11.55 6.80
N VAL A 167 18.93 12.29 5.77
CA VAL A 167 18.43 13.63 5.47
C VAL A 167 17.79 13.70 4.10
N ILE A 168 16.96 14.72 3.92
CA ILE A 168 16.37 15.08 2.63
C ILE A 168 16.95 16.43 2.25
N ILE A 169 17.59 16.50 1.10
CA ILE A 169 18.23 17.71 0.59
C ILE A 169 17.52 18.13 -0.69
N PRO A 170 16.98 19.36 -0.78
CA PRO A 170 16.45 19.87 -2.04
C PRO A 170 17.58 20.05 -3.06
N VAL A 171 17.35 19.56 -4.26
CA VAL A 171 18.20 19.68 -5.44
C VAL A 171 17.57 20.73 -6.35
N ASN A 172 18.20 21.91 -6.36
CA ASN A 172 17.87 23.04 -7.24
C ASN A 172 18.53 22.91 -8.61
#